data_AF-A0A8T1H0W3-F1
#
_entry.id   AF-A0A8T1H0W3-F1
#
_cell.length_a   1.000
_cell.length_b   1.000
_cell.length_c   1.000
_cell.angle_alpha   90.00
_cell.angle_beta   90.00
_cell.angle_gamma   90.00
#
_symmetry.space_group_name_H-M   'P 1'
#
loop_
_entity.id
_entity.type
_entity.pdbx_description
1 polymer ?
#
loop_
_entity_poly.entity_id
_entity_poly.type
_entity_poly.pdbx_seq_one_letter_code
_entity_poly.pdbx_strand_id
1 'polypeptide(L)' 'MFGVAWRTLRVAGWASKRPNQNILSDLYRYIPPNGDVNGTEGTDFFSGERSLLEHYRRTASVHNDA' A
#
# COMPACT_ATOMS: atom_id res chain seq x y z
N MET A 1 12.31 7.93 -2.53
CA MET A 1 11.91 7.26 -1.27
C MET A 1 10.82 6.20 -1.47
N PHE A 2 9.76 6.47 -2.27
CA PHE A 2 8.71 5.48 -2.56
C PHE A 2 9.25 4.16 -3.15
N GLY A 3 10.14 4.23 -4.14
CA GLY A 3 10.65 3.04 -4.83
C GLY A 3 11.34 2.01 -3.92
N VAL A 4 11.99 2.46 -2.83
CA VAL A 4 12.62 1.56 -1.85
C VAL A 4 11.57 0.96 -0.92
N ALA A 5 10.68 1.78 -0.37
CA ALA A 5 9.57 1.32 0.48
C ALA A 5 8.69 0.30 -0.28
N TRP A 6 8.36 0.59 -1.54
CA TRP A 6 7.60 -0.31 -2.40
C TRP A 6 8.33 -1.63 -2.67
N ARG A 7 9.66 -1.59 -2.83
CA ARG A 7 10.47 -2.80 -2.96
C ARG A 7 10.40 -3.68 -1.72
N THR A 8 10.50 -3.08 -0.53
CA THR A 8 10.34 -3.78 0.76
C THR A 8 8.94 -4.36 0.91
N LEU A 9 7.90 -3.58 0.57
CA LEU A 9 6.51 -4.03 0.61
C LEU A 9 6.27 -5.20 -0.35
N ARG A 10 6.81 -5.14 -1.58
CA ARG A 10 6.75 -6.28 -2.51
C ARG A 10 7.41 -7.54 -1.96
N VAL A 11 8.57 -7.42 -1.30
CA VAL A 11 9.23 -8.56 -0.64
C VAL A 11 8.39 -9.10 0.51
N ALA A 12 7.69 -8.23 1.24
CA ALA A 12 6.73 -8.61 2.27
C ALA A 12 5.42 -9.21 1.73
N GLY A 13 5.28 -9.39 0.40
CA GLY A 13 4.11 -10.02 -0.21
C GLY A 13 3.01 -9.06 -0.66
N TRP A 14 3.29 -7.76 -0.75
CA TRP A 14 2.29 -6.79 -1.23
C TRP A 14 2.10 -6.86 -2.74
N ALA A 15 0.84 -6.75 -3.17
CA ALA A 15 0.44 -6.72 -4.57
C ALA A 15 0.00 -5.32 -5.00
N SER A 16 0.25 -4.95 -6.26
CA SER A 16 -0.29 -3.72 -6.86
C SER A 16 -1.28 -4.06 -7.97
N LYS A 17 -2.51 -3.59 -7.86
CA LYS A 17 -3.51 -3.65 -8.94
C LYS A 17 -3.70 -2.26 -9.54
N ARG A 18 -3.72 -2.19 -10.88
CA ARG A 18 -4.20 -0.99 -11.56
C ARG A 18 -5.69 -0.81 -11.28
N PRO A 19 -6.17 0.43 -11.17
CA PRO A 19 -7.59 0.68 -11.12
C PRO A 19 -8.23 0.11 -12.39
N ASN A 20 -9.40 -0.50 -12.23
CA ASN A 20 -10.19 -0.91 -13.36
C ASN A 20 -10.61 0.36 -14.10
N GLN A 21 -10.49 0.42 -15.44
CA GLN A 21 -10.80 1.64 -16.21
C GLN A 21 -12.23 2.18 -16.01
N ASN A 22 -13.10 1.37 -15.39
CA ASN A 22 -14.48 1.73 -15.06
C ASN A 22 -14.64 2.45 -13.72
N ILE A 23 -13.56 2.66 -12.96
CA ILE A 23 -13.55 3.39 -11.68
C ILE A 23 -12.79 4.69 -11.91
N LEU A 24 -13.39 5.82 -11.52
CA LEU A 24 -12.87 7.19 -11.69
C LEU A 24 -11.57 7.49 -10.91
N SER A 25 -10.87 6.46 -10.44
CA SER A 25 -9.65 6.56 -9.66
C SER A 25 -8.49 6.16 -10.57
N ASP A 26 -7.64 7.12 -10.97
CA ASP A 26 -6.40 6.83 -11.71
C ASP A 26 -5.30 6.23 -10.81
N LEU A 27 -5.57 6.15 -9.50
CA LEU A 27 -4.59 5.74 -8.50
C LEU A 27 -4.44 4.20 -8.45
N TYR A 28 -3.19 3.73 -8.49
CA TYR A 28 -2.83 2.33 -8.22
C TYR A 28 -3.34 1.89 -6.85
N ARG A 29 -3.93 0.69 -6.77
CA ARG A 29 -4.27 0.05 -5.49
C ARG A 29 -3.14 -0.87 -5.06
N TYR A 30 -2.73 -0.72 -3.81
CA TYR A 30 -1.70 -1.49 -3.14
C TYR A 30 -2.38 -2.35 -2.08
N ILE A 31 -2.25 -3.66 -2.19
CA ILE A 31 -2.97 -4.64 -1.38
C ILE A 31 -1.92 -5.40 -0.55
N PRO A 32 -1.94 -5.32 0.79
CA PRO A 32 -1.09 -6.14 1.64
C PRO A 32 -1.37 -7.64 1.43
N PRO A 33 -0.44 -8.53 1.80
CA PRO A 33 -0.61 -9.98 1.67
C PRO A 33 -1.87 -10.51 2.41
N ASN A 34 -2.28 -9.82 3.48
CA ASN A 34 -3.47 -10.15 4.27
C ASN A 34 -4.66 -9.25 3.93
N GLY A 35 -4.54 -8.41 2.91
CA GLY A 35 -5.53 -7.40 2.55
C GLY A 35 -6.52 -7.88 1.51
N ASP A 36 -7.75 -7.36 1.61
CA ASP A 36 -8.80 -7.61 0.63
C ASP A 36 -9.02 -6.40 -0.30
N VAL A 37 -9.16 -6.66 -1.60
CA VAL A 37 -9.39 -5.62 -2.63
C VAL A 37 -10.77 -4.97 -2.52
N ASN A 38 -11.73 -5.63 -1.89
CA ASN A 38 -13.08 -5.15 -1.58
C ASN A 38 -13.20 -4.72 -0.10
N GLY A 39 -12.10 -4.76 0.66
CA GLY A 39 -12.08 -4.34 2.05
C GLY A 39 -12.11 -2.82 2.20
N THR A 40 -11.53 -2.32 3.28
CA THR A 40 -11.52 -0.88 3.60
C THR A 40 -10.22 -0.21 3.12
N GLU A 41 -10.36 0.95 2.46
CA GLU A 41 -9.20 1.77 2.09
C GLU A 41 -8.43 2.24 3.35
N GLY A 42 -7.11 2.06 3.35
CA GLY A 42 -6.24 2.38 4.48
C GLY A 42 -6.04 1.24 5.48
N THR A 43 -6.75 0.12 5.31
CA THR A 43 -6.62 -1.09 6.14
C THR A 43 -6.36 -2.33 5.29
N ASP A 44 -7.27 -2.60 4.35
CA ASP A 44 -7.23 -3.80 3.49
C ASP A 44 -6.64 -3.52 2.11
N PHE A 45 -6.75 -2.28 1.63
CA PHE A 45 -6.04 -1.82 0.44
C PHE A 45 -5.69 -0.34 0.59
N PHE A 46 -4.65 0.12 -0.10
CA PHE A 46 -4.22 1.51 -0.11
C PHE A 46 -4.28 2.03 -1.54
N SER A 47 -5.02 3.11 -1.77
CA SER A 47 -5.06 3.76 -3.09
C SER A 47 -4.03 4.90 -3.14
N GLY A 48 -3.16 4.83 -4.14
CA GLY A 48 -2.15 5.86 -4.39
C GLY A 48 -0.90 5.72 -3.51
N GLU A 49 0.19 6.31 -4.01
CA GLU A 49 1.51 6.23 -3.40
C GLU A 49 1.56 6.95 -2.04
N ARG A 50 0.76 8.01 -1.85
CA ARG A 50 0.75 8.81 -0.62
C ARG A 50 0.22 8.03 0.57
N SER A 51 -0.93 7.38 0.44
CA SER A 51 -1.54 6.56 1.49
C SER A 51 -0.63 5.39 1.88
N LEU A 52 0.02 4.77 0.88
CA LEU A 52 0.99 3.70 1.13
C LEU A 52 2.24 4.20 1.86
N LEU A 53 2.77 5.35 1.46
CA LEU A 53 3.94 5.97 2.11
C LEU A 53 3.64 6.38 3.55
N GLU A 54 2.46 6.91 3.82
CA GLU A 54 2.05 7.30 5.16
C GLU A 54 1.92 6.08 6.08
N HIS A 55 1.31 5.00 5.59
CA HIS A 55 1.27 3.73 6.30
C HIS A 55 2.67 3.18 6.54
N TYR A 56 3.51 3.11 5.50
CA TYR A 56 4.88 2.62 5.61
C TYR A 56 5.69 3.43 6.62
N ARG A 57 5.57 4.77 6.62
CA ARG A 57 6.21 5.65 7.61
C ARG A 57 5.72 5.34 9.02
N ARG A 58 4.40 5.21 9.21
CA ARG A 58 3.82 4.84 10.51
C ARG A 58 4.35 3.49 11.00
N THR A 59 4.40 2.47 10.15
CA THR A 59 4.92 1.15 10.52
C THR A 59 6.44 1.13 10.71
N ALA A 60 7.19 1.88 9.90
CA ALA A 60 8.64 1.97 10.00
C ALA A 60 9.08 2.73 11.27
N SER A 61 8.32 3.74 11.68
CA SER A 61 8.54 4.45 12.94
C SER A 61 8.32 3.58 14.18
N VAL A 62 7.51 2.52 14.09
CA VAL A 62 7.31 1.57 15.21
C VAL A 62 8.47 0.57 15.32
N HIS A 63 9.32 0.43 14.30
CA HIS A 63 10.41 -0.55 14.29
C HIS A 63 11.81 0.02 14.62
N ASN A 64 11.90 1.27 15.11
CA ASN A 64 13.17 1.93 15.43
C ASN A 64 13.29 2.40 16.90
N ASP A 65 12.47 1.90 17.80
CA ASP A 65 12.65 2.07 19.25
C ASP A 65 12.91 0.71 19.90
N ALA A 66 14.16 0.25 19.83
CA ALA A 66 14.74 -0.78 20.68
C ALA A 66 16.26 -0.61 20.77
#